data_AF-A0AAU0NKY2-F1
#
_entry.id   AF-A0AAU0NKY2-F1
#
_cell.length_a   1.000
_cell.length_b   1.000
_cell.length_c   1.000
_cell.angle_alpha   90.00
_cell.angle_beta   90.00
_cell.angle_gamma   90.00
#
_symmetry.space_group_name_H-M   'P 1'
#
loop_
_entity.id
_entity.type
_entity.pdbx_description
1 polymer ?
#
loop_
_entity_poly.entity_id
_entity_poly.type
_entity_poly.pdbx_seq_one_letter_code
_entity_poly.pdbx_strand_id
1 'polypeptide(L)'
;MKTEQEKMFENVINKKTEKSPKKTETKKTNMLLAAFMMFILPIMLIFLGVFLGGYMGKSMGASIRTFQIAGGVVAFILAVIIIKLFDKSAVIDKDAEVIHWDDM
;
A
#
# COMPACT_ATOMS: atom_id res chain seq x y z
N MET A 1 28.89 -19.46 -44.95
CA MET A 1 29.65 -19.17 -43.72
C MET A 1 29.54 -17.67 -43.50
N LYS A 2 28.83 -17.21 -42.47
CA LYS A 2 28.65 -15.77 -42.23
C LYS A 2 29.99 -15.13 -41.87
N THR A 3 30.24 -13.95 -42.41
CA THR A 3 31.51 -13.24 -42.16
C THR A 3 31.53 -12.69 -40.73
N GLU A 4 32.72 -12.56 -40.14
CA GLU A 4 32.88 -12.04 -38.77
C GLU A 4 32.26 -10.64 -38.60
N GLN A 5 32.28 -9.83 -39.66
CA GLN A 5 31.64 -8.51 -39.68
C GLN A 5 30.11 -8.60 -39.54
N GLU A 6 29.50 -9.60 -40.18
CA GLU A 6 28.05 -9.83 -40.15
C GLU A 6 27.59 -10.31 -38.76
N LYS A 7 28.41 -11.14 -38.10
CA LYS A 7 28.16 -11.58 -36.71
C LYS A 7 28.28 -10.41 -35.72
N MET A 8 29.28 -9.55 -35.90
CA MET A 8 29.48 -8.35 -35.08
C MET A 8 28.29 -7.39 -35.23
N PHE A 9 27.79 -7.21 -36.45
CA PHE A 9 26.64 -6.36 -36.72
C PHE A 9 25.34 -6.93 -36.13
N GLU A 10 25.08 -8.24 -36.27
CA GLU A 10 23.93 -8.89 -35.63
C GLU A 10 24.00 -8.78 -34.10
N ASN A 11 25.18 -8.92 -33.50
CA ASN A 11 25.36 -8.83 -32.05
C ASN A 11 25.15 -7.39 -31.53
N VAL A 12 25.58 -6.39 -32.29
CA VAL A 12 25.34 -4.96 -31.98
C VAL A 12 23.86 -4.60 -32.11
N ILE A 13 23.17 -5.11 -33.13
CA ILE A 13 21.73 -4.88 -33.32
C ILE A 13 20.93 -5.55 -32.19
N ASN A 14 21.25 -6.81 -31.86
CA ASN A 14 20.54 -7.56 -30.83
C ASN A 14 20.73 -6.96 -29.42
N LYS A 15 21.95 -6.48 -29.12
CA LYS A 15 22.25 -5.78 -27.85
C LYS A 15 21.50 -4.44 -27.72
N LYS A 16 21.19 -3.78 -28.83
CA LYS A 16 20.46 -2.48 -28.83
C LYS A 16 18.96 -2.66 -28.62
N THR A 17 18.40 -3.80 -29.02
CA THR A 17 16.98 -4.13 -28.87
C THR A 17 16.62 -4.68 -27.47
N GLU A 18 17.60 -5.13 -26.70
CA GLU A 18 17.36 -5.73 -25.37
C GLU A 18 17.32 -4.70 -24.23
N LYS A 19 17.77 -3.45 -24.47
CA LYS A 19 17.91 -2.43 -23.41
C LYS A 19 17.08 -1.18 -23.67
N SER A 20 15.80 -1.36 -23.97
CA SER A 20 14.81 -0.36 -23.57
C SER A 20 14.31 -0.78 -22.19
N PRO A 21 14.71 -0.10 -21.09
CA PRO A 21 14.05 -0.34 -19.81
C PRO A 21 12.58 -0.01 -20.06
N LYS A 22 11.75 -1.05 -20.07
CA LYS A 22 10.31 -0.93 -20.03
C LYS A 22 10.05 0.03 -18.87
N LYS A 23 9.63 1.27 -19.18
CA LYS A 23 9.15 2.21 -18.16
C LYS A 23 7.96 1.53 -17.52
N THR A 24 8.21 0.72 -16.50
CA THR A 24 7.25 0.41 -15.48
C THR A 24 6.93 1.78 -14.92
N GLU A 25 5.79 2.34 -15.32
CA GLU A 25 5.20 3.43 -14.59
C GLU A 25 4.94 2.87 -13.20
N THR A 26 5.94 3.00 -12.34
CA THR A 26 5.87 2.65 -10.93
C THR A 26 4.67 3.42 -10.42
N LYS A 27 3.59 2.69 -10.11
CA LYS A 27 2.43 3.29 -9.47
C LYS A 27 2.96 3.81 -8.16
N LYS A 28 3.25 5.11 -8.10
CA LYS A 28 3.66 5.80 -6.88
C LYS A 28 2.54 5.54 -5.86
N THR A 29 2.71 4.51 -5.06
CA THR A 29 1.84 4.28 -3.93
C THR A 29 2.04 5.49 -3.05
N ASN A 30 0.99 6.29 -2.89
CA ASN A 30 1.08 7.56 -2.21
C ASN A 30 1.49 7.30 -0.75
N MET A 31 2.75 7.54 -0.42
CA MET A 31 3.28 7.35 0.94
C MET A 31 2.48 8.14 1.97
N LEU A 32 1.98 9.32 1.58
CA LEU A 32 1.05 10.12 2.36
C LEU A 32 -0.26 9.37 2.66
N LEU A 33 -0.81 8.66 1.68
CA LEU A 33 -2.04 7.87 1.86
C LEU A 33 -1.78 6.70 2.81
N ALA A 34 -0.63 6.03 2.70
CA ALA A 34 -0.25 4.95 3.61
C ALA A 34 -0.12 5.46 5.06
N ALA A 35 0.55 6.60 5.26
CA ALA A 35 0.64 7.23 6.58
C ALA A 35 -0.75 7.64 7.11
N PHE A 36 -1.61 8.22 6.27
CA PHE A 36 -2.97 8.56 6.66
C PHE A 36 -3.79 7.33 7.10
N MET A 37 -3.70 6.23 6.34
CA MET A 37 -4.33 4.95 6.67
C MET A 37 -3.83 4.36 8.00
N MET A 38 -2.52 4.48 8.31
CA MET A 38 -1.96 3.95 9.55
C MET A 38 -2.29 4.80 10.79
N PHE A 39 -2.33 6.13 10.64
CA PHE A 39 -2.46 7.02 11.80
C PHE A 39 -3.88 7.56 11.99
N ILE A 40 -4.49 8.13 10.95
CA ILE A 40 -5.75 8.88 11.11
C ILE A 40 -6.96 7.95 11.09
N LEU A 41 -6.98 6.99 10.18
CA LEU A 41 -8.12 6.08 9.99
C LEU A 41 -8.49 5.29 11.27
N PRO A 42 -7.54 4.72 12.04
CA PRO A 42 -7.87 3.99 13.27
C PRO A 42 -8.49 4.88 14.34
N ILE A 43 -7.96 6.10 14.49
CA ILE A 43 -8.47 7.07 15.47
C ILE A 43 -9.91 7.47 15.09
N MET A 44 -10.15 7.75 13.81
CA MET A 44 -11.47 8.09 13.29
C MET A 44 -12.47 6.95 13.48
N LEU A 45 -12.08 5.71 13.18
CA LEU A 45 -12.93 4.52 13.35
C LEU A 45 -13.29 4.28 14.82
N ILE A 46 -12.31 4.35 15.74
CA ILE A 46 -12.57 4.21 17.18
C ILE A 46 -13.57 5.28 17.62
N PHE A 47 -13.35 6.54 17.24
CA PHE A 47 -14.26 7.64 17.58
C PHE A 47 -15.69 7.36 17.08
N LEU A 48 -15.83 6.95 15.81
CA LEU A 48 -17.12 6.60 15.24
C LEU A 48 -17.77 5.40 15.95
N GLY A 49 -16.98 4.38 16.29
CA GLY A 49 -17.45 3.19 17.01
C GLY A 49 -17.97 3.51 18.40
N VAL A 50 -17.26 4.35 19.15
CA VAL A 50 -17.70 4.83 20.47
C VAL A 50 -18.97 5.67 20.33
N PHE A 51 -19.03 6.57 19.35
CA PHE A 51 -20.19 7.43 19.12
C PHE A 51 -21.45 6.61 18.77
N LEU A 52 -21.34 5.70 17.80
CA LEU A 52 -22.42 4.80 17.38
C LEU A 52 -22.82 3.84 18.50
N GLY A 53 -21.84 3.31 19.24
CA GLY A 53 -22.09 2.47 20.42
C GLY A 53 -22.91 3.22 21.47
N GLY A 54 -22.52 4.44 21.82
CA GLY A 54 -23.28 5.26 22.76
C GLY A 54 -24.70 5.56 22.30
N TYR A 55 -24.89 5.84 21.01
CA TYR A 55 -26.22 6.05 20.43
C TYR A 55 -27.09 4.79 20.52
N MET A 56 -26.55 3.62 20.16
CA MET A 56 -27.25 2.33 20.28
C MET A 56 -27.57 1.98 21.73
N GLY A 57 -26.62 2.17 22.65
CA GLY A 57 -26.84 1.92 24.08
C GLY A 57 -27.97 2.79 24.65
N LYS A 58 -28.04 4.06 24.23
CA LYS A 58 -29.14 4.97 24.60
C LYS A 58 -30.47 4.50 24.02
N SER A 59 -30.49 4.08 22.75
CA SER A 59 -31.71 3.61 22.08
C SER A 59 -32.25 2.30 22.65
N MET A 60 -31.38 1.44 23.17
CA MET A 60 -31.75 0.13 23.72
C MET A 60 -32.07 0.15 25.22
N GLY A 61 -32.01 1.32 25.87
CA GLY A 61 -32.21 1.44 27.33
C GLY A 61 -31.15 0.71 28.17
N ALA A 62 -30.01 0.37 27.56
CA ALA A 62 -28.92 -0.35 28.20
C ALA A 62 -27.84 0.62 28.72
N SER A 63 -26.82 0.09 29.38
CA SER A 63 -25.65 0.86 29.81
C SER A 63 -24.94 1.48 28.60
N ILE A 64 -25.09 2.80 28.44
CA ILE A 64 -24.44 3.60 27.39
C ILE A 64 -22.92 3.39 27.42
N ARG A 65 -22.32 3.36 28.63
CA ARG A 65 -20.87 3.19 28.81
C ARG A 65 -20.39 1.83 28.30
N THR A 66 -21.16 0.77 28.54
CA THR A 66 -20.83 -0.57 28.05
C THR A 66 -20.85 -0.63 26.53
N PHE A 67 -21.87 -0.04 25.90
CA PHE A 67 -21.97 0.02 24.45
C PHE A 67 -20.92 0.92 23.80
N GLN A 68 -20.52 2.03 24.44
CA GLN A 68 -19.40 2.86 23.99
C GLN A 68 -18.10 2.07 23.95
N ILE A 69 -17.79 1.32 25.00
CA ILE A 69 -16.59 0.47 25.07
C ILE A 69 -16.66 -0.62 24.01
N ALA A 70 -17.78 -1.35 23.93
CA ALA A 70 -17.97 -2.41 22.94
C ALA A 70 -17.84 -1.89 21.49
N GLY A 71 -18.47 -0.75 21.18
CA GLY A 71 -18.40 -0.11 19.88
C GLY A 71 -16.97 0.32 19.52
N GLY A 72 -16.22 0.88 20.49
CA GLY A 72 -14.82 1.22 20.29
C GLY A 72 -13.94 0.00 20.01
N VAL A 73 -14.11 -1.10 20.76
CA VAL A 73 -13.36 -2.34 20.55
C VAL A 73 -13.67 -2.96 19.19
N VAL A 74 -14.95 -3.04 18.81
CA VAL A 74 -15.34 -3.56 17.49
C VAL A 74 -14.77 -2.70 16.37
N ALA A 75 -14.84 -1.37 16.48
CA ALA A 75 -14.30 -0.47 15.47
C ALA A 75 -12.76 -0.53 15.39
N PHE A 76 -12.06 -0.76 16.51
CA PHE A 76 -10.62 -0.98 16.50
C PHE A 76 -10.24 -2.26 15.75
N ILE A 77 -10.94 -3.37 15.99
CA ILE A 77 -10.72 -4.62 15.26
C ILE A 77 -10.96 -4.41 13.76
N LEU A 78 -12.03 -3.69 13.38
CA LEU A 78 -12.29 -3.32 12.00
C LEU A 78 -11.16 -2.47 11.40
N ALA A 79 -10.61 -1.51 12.14
CA ALA A 79 -9.48 -0.70 11.70
C ALA A 79 -8.24 -1.56 11.39
N VAL A 80 -7.91 -2.53 12.27
CA VAL A 80 -6.80 -3.46 12.04
C VAL A 80 -7.02 -4.30 10.78
N ILE A 81 -8.24 -4.79 10.56
CA ILE A 81 -8.59 -5.54 9.34
C ILE A 81 -8.42 -4.67 8.09
N ILE A 82 -8.91 -3.43 8.12
CA ILE A 82 -8.78 -2.47 7.01
C ILE A 82 -7.31 -2.17 6.72
N ILE A 83 -6.49 -1.91 7.75
CA ILE A 83 -5.05 -1.68 7.58
C ILE A 83 -4.39 -2.90 6.94
N LYS A 84 -4.71 -4.11 7.40
CA LYS A 84 -4.12 -5.35 6.85
C LYS A 84 -4.50 -5.58 5.38
N LEU A 85 -5.73 -5.24 5.00
CA LEU A 85 -6.19 -5.29 3.60
C LEU A 85 -5.50 -4.23 2.74
N PHE A 86 -5.29 -3.03 3.29
CA PHE A 86 -4.61 -1.94 2.62
C PHE A 86 -3.13 -2.25 2.41
N ASP A 87 -2.45 -2.76 3.44
CA ASP A 87 -1.06 -3.22 3.40
C ASP A 87 -0.83 -4.29 2.32
N LYS A 88 -1.76 -5.26 2.21
CA LYS A 88 -1.72 -6.29 1.16
C LYS A 88 -1.94 -5.73 -0.26
N SER A 89 -2.72 -4.66 -0.39
CA SER A 89 -3.02 -4.03 -1.68
C SER A 89 -1.94 -3.04 -2.11
N ALA A 90 -1.24 -2.48 -1.13
CA ALA A 90 -0.08 -1.63 -1.30
C ALA A 90 1.19 -2.47 -1.50
N VAL A 91 1.17 -3.44 -2.44
CA VAL A 91 2.39 -4.11 -2.90
C VAL A 91 3.36 -3.02 -3.33
N ILE A 92 4.27 -2.71 -2.41
CA ILE A 92 5.35 -1.75 -2.58
C ILE A 92 6.13 -2.26 -3.79
N ASP A 93 6.21 -1.46 -4.85
CA ASP A 93 7.24 -1.65 -5.87
C ASP A 93 8.57 -1.68 -5.10
N LYS A 94 9.14 -2.88 -4.94
CA LYS A 94 10.44 -3.11 -4.33
C LYS A 94 11.59 -2.57 -5.18
N ASP A 95 11.25 -1.92 -6.30
CA ASP A 95 12.17 -1.26 -7.21
C ASP A 95 12.36 0.22 -6.81
N ALA A 96 12.46 0.49 -5.50
CA ALA A 96 13.19 1.67 -5.06
C ALA A 96 14.62 1.45 -5.55
N GLU A 97 14.93 2.03 -6.72
CA GLU A 97 16.20 1.95 -7.42
C GLU A 97 17.35 1.80 -6.41
N VAL A 98 17.92 0.60 -6.38
CA VAL A 98 19.25 0.40 -5.82
C VAL A 98 20.14 1.28 -6.67
N ILE A 99 20.47 2.47 -6.15
CA ILE A 99 21.42 3.38 -6.77
C ILE A 99 22.72 2.58 -6.89
N HIS A 100 23.04 2.18 -8.12
CA HIS A 100 24.24 1.42 -8.42
C HIS A 100 25.40 2.43 -8.44
N TRP A 101 26.12 2.52 -7.32
CA TRP A 101 27.23 3.47 -7.16
C TRP A 101 28.45 3.15 -8.04
N ASP A 102 28.48 1.98 -8.68
CA ASP A 102 29.60 1.54 -9.54
C ASP A 102 29.69 2.29 -10.88
N ASP A 103 28.71 3.15 -11.23
CA ASP A 103 28.70 3.98 -12.46
C ASP A 103 29.16 5.44 -12.23
N MET A 104 29.62 5.81 -11.02
CA MET A 104 30.23 7.13 -10.70
C MET A 104 31.75 7.03 -10.52
#